data_AF-A0A8D0DRS2-F1
#
_entry.id   AF-A0A8D0DRS2-F1
#
_cell.length_a   1.000
_cell.length_b   1.000
_cell.length_c   1.000
_cell.angle_alpha   90.00
_cell.angle_beta   90.00
_cell.angle_gamma   90.00
#
_symmetry.space_group_name_H-M   'P 1'
#
loop_
_entity.id
_entity.type
_entity.pdbx_description
1 polymer ?
#
loop_
_entity_poly.entity_id
_entity_poly.type
_entity_poly.pdbx_seq_one_letter_code
_entity_poly.pdbx_strand_id
1 'polypeptide(L)'
;GPGWVRKLVTCTKGCPHCGWPILVQLWRLGMNGLSPYDDVLPWPFRHKVTFMLLDPTRQKSPLTETFLPDPYSVSFQQPQERLNVASGSPLFASHIEIPSYLKDDTLYLKVVVVDLAGMEI
;
A
#
# COMPACT_ATOMS: atom_id res chain seq x y z
N GLY A 1 0.23 -12.16 14.19
CA GLY A 1 0.18 -13.52 13.64
C GLY A 1 0.93 -13.56 12.32
N PRO A 2 1.19 -14.75 11.75
CA PRO A 2 1.82 -14.87 10.44
C PRO A 2 0.96 -14.13 9.42
N GLY A 3 1.59 -13.27 8.62
CA GLY A 3 0.89 -12.43 7.68
C GLY A 3 1.84 -11.52 6.93
N TRP A 4 1.35 -10.96 5.83
CA TRP A 4 2.07 -10.00 5.01
C TRP A 4 2.55 -8.81 5.84
N VAL A 5 3.86 -8.63 5.93
CA VAL A 5 4.44 -7.41 6.52
C VAL A 5 4.24 -6.26 5.54
N ARG A 6 3.85 -5.09 6.03
CA ARG A 6 3.45 -3.95 5.21
C ARG A 6 4.21 -2.71 5.68
N LYS A 7 5.28 -2.33 4.99
CA LYS A 7 5.86 -0.99 5.16
C LYS A 7 5.18 -0.06 4.16
N LEU A 8 4.60 1.01 4.67
CA LEU A 8 4.09 2.14 3.92
C LEU A 8 5.22 3.17 3.81
N VAL A 9 5.61 3.52 2.58
CA VAL A 9 6.43 4.72 2.33
C VAL A 9 5.50 5.76 1.75
N THR A 10 5.61 7.02 2.17
CA THR A 10 4.89 8.17 1.60
C THR A 10 5.92 9.21 1.17
N CYS A 11 5.87 9.66 -0.08
CA CYS A 11 6.64 10.83 -0.52
C CYS A 11 5.76 12.08 -0.41
N THR A 12 6.00 12.93 0.60
CA THR A 12 5.28 14.20 0.79
C THR A 12 6.03 15.40 0.23
N LYS A 13 7.31 15.24 -0.12
CA LYS A 13 8.09 16.28 -0.79
C LYS A 13 7.80 16.22 -2.28
N GLY A 14 6.91 17.11 -2.73
CA GLY A 14 6.55 17.27 -4.13
C GLY A 14 7.80 17.34 -5.00
N CYS A 15 8.03 16.28 -5.78
CA CYS A 15 9.01 16.29 -6.85
C CYS A 15 8.54 17.33 -7.89
N PRO A 16 9.32 18.39 -8.19
CA PRO A 16 8.90 19.45 -9.11
C PRO A 16 8.62 18.96 -10.54
N HIS A 17 9.16 17.79 -10.91
CA HIS A 17 8.92 17.14 -12.20
C HIS A 17 7.80 16.09 -12.17
N CYS A 18 7.35 15.66 -10.98
CA CYS A 18 6.51 14.48 -10.85
C CYS A 18 5.09 14.80 -10.37
N GLY A 19 4.83 15.91 -9.67
CA GLY A 19 3.46 16.31 -9.28
C GLY A 19 2.70 15.34 -8.36
N TRP A 20 3.35 14.27 -7.86
CA TRP A 20 2.67 13.20 -7.14
C TRP A 20 2.79 13.34 -5.61
N PRO A 21 1.68 13.27 -4.84
CA PRO A 21 1.68 13.87 -3.50
C PRO A 21 1.70 12.85 -2.36
N ILE A 22 1.32 11.59 -2.61
CA ILE A 22 1.49 10.45 -1.71
C ILE A 22 1.60 9.20 -2.58
N LEU A 23 2.83 8.73 -2.84
CA LEU A 23 3.02 7.36 -3.32
C LEU A 23 2.88 6.43 -2.12
N VAL A 24 1.93 5.52 -2.11
CA VAL A 24 1.87 4.45 -1.10
C VAL A 24 2.51 3.20 -1.66
N GLN A 25 3.71 2.87 -1.18
CA GLN A 25 4.37 1.62 -1.55
C GLN A 25 4.12 0.55 -0.50
N LEU A 26 3.73 -0.65 -0.93
CA LEU A 26 3.64 -1.83 -0.07
C LEU A 26 4.93 -2.65 -0.19
N TRP A 27 5.67 -2.76 0.91
CA TRP A 27 6.83 -3.66 1.01
C TRP A 27 6.57 -4.76 2.02
N ARG A 28 7.08 -5.96 1.74
CA ARG A 28 7.34 -6.97 2.78
C ARG A 28 8.69 -6.70 3.44
N LEU A 29 8.72 -6.52 4.76
CA LEU A 29 9.96 -6.60 5.54
C LEU A 29 10.22 -8.07 5.89
N GLY A 30 11.23 -8.67 5.27
CA GLY A 30 11.92 -9.78 5.91
C GLY A 30 12.72 -9.22 7.08
N MET A 31 12.30 -9.43 8.33
CA MET A 31 13.19 -9.18 9.46
C MET A 31 14.35 -10.19 9.33
N ASN A 32 15.47 -9.74 8.78
CA ASN A 32 16.75 -10.46 8.67
C ASN A 32 16.76 -11.77 7.84
N GLY A 33 16.02 -11.83 6.74
CA GLY A 33 16.06 -12.97 5.80
C GLY A 33 14.67 -13.33 5.26
N LEU A 34 14.60 -14.37 4.42
CA LEU A 34 13.35 -15.09 4.14
C LEU A 34 12.78 -15.50 5.48
N SER A 35 11.55 -15.08 5.78
CA SER A 35 10.93 -15.49 7.03
C SER A 35 10.40 -16.91 6.84
N PRO A 36 10.42 -17.76 7.88
CA PRO A 36 9.98 -19.15 7.78
C PRO A 36 8.51 -19.30 7.36
N TYR A 37 7.77 -18.20 7.31
CA TYR A 37 6.38 -18.17 6.85
C TYR A 37 6.25 -17.91 5.33
N ASP A 38 7.33 -17.67 4.59
CA ASP A 38 7.25 -17.40 3.14
C ASP A 38 6.77 -18.58 2.34
N ASP A 39 7.21 -19.79 2.69
CA ASP A 39 6.88 -21.01 1.96
C ASP A 39 5.42 -21.44 2.18
N VAL A 40 4.77 -20.91 3.22
CA VAL A 40 3.38 -21.23 3.57
C VAL A 40 2.38 -20.14 3.18
N LEU A 41 2.84 -19.01 2.62
CA LEU A 41 1.98 -17.97 2.11
C LEU A 41 1.62 -18.23 0.63
N PRO A 42 0.40 -17.88 0.20
CA PRO A 42 0.02 -18.01 -1.20
C PRO A 42 0.76 -16.98 -2.07
N TRP A 43 1.34 -17.44 -3.18
CA TRP A 43 2.05 -16.60 -4.15
C TRP A 43 1.49 -16.77 -5.57
N PRO A 44 1.51 -15.72 -6.40
CA PRO A 44 1.84 -14.32 -6.06
C PRO A 44 0.81 -13.71 -5.10
N PHE A 45 1.14 -12.57 -4.48
CA PHE A 45 0.20 -11.80 -3.66
C PHE A 45 -0.99 -11.36 -4.52
N ARG A 46 -2.20 -11.84 -4.22
CA ARG A 46 -3.43 -11.59 -5.00
C ARG A 46 -4.50 -10.79 -4.25
N HIS A 47 -4.24 -10.40 -3.01
CA HIS A 47 -5.24 -9.74 -2.19
C HIS A 47 -5.46 -8.30 -2.68
N LYS A 48 -6.73 -7.89 -2.78
CA LYS A 48 -7.09 -6.53 -3.20
C LYS A 48 -6.65 -5.54 -2.13
N VAL A 49 -5.96 -4.48 -2.54
CA VAL A 49 -5.42 -3.46 -1.62
C VAL A 49 -6.16 -2.15 -1.86
N THR A 50 -6.67 -1.56 -0.78
CA THR A 50 -7.35 -0.26 -0.79
C THR A 50 -6.64 0.69 0.17
N PHE A 51 -6.16 1.81 -0.36
CA PHE A 51 -5.65 2.95 0.40
C PHE A 51 -6.78 3.95 0.67
N MET A 52 -6.79 4.52 1.88
CA MET A 52 -7.83 5.47 2.30
C MET A 52 -7.24 6.61 3.12
N LEU A 53 -7.31 7.84 2.61
CA LEU A 53 -6.91 9.05 3.34
C LEU A 53 -8.13 9.53 4.12
N LEU A 54 -8.06 9.42 5.44
CA LEU A 54 -9.18 9.67 6.32
C LEU A 54 -9.27 11.14 6.71
N ASP A 55 -10.49 11.69 6.70
CA ASP A 55 -10.78 12.97 7.36
C ASP A 55 -10.80 12.75 8.88
N PRO A 56 -9.91 13.40 9.65
CA PRO A 56 -9.86 13.27 11.11
C PRO A 56 -11.16 13.71 11.80
N THR A 57 -11.94 14.59 11.17
CA THR A 57 -13.22 15.07 11.69
C THR A 57 -14.41 14.19 11.32
N ARG A 58 -14.21 13.22 10.41
CA ARG A 58 -15.22 12.31 9.86
C ARG A 58 -16.43 13.00 9.22
N GLN A 59 -16.26 14.24 8.76
CA GLN A 59 -17.32 14.99 8.07
C GLN A 59 -17.31 14.72 6.56
N LYS A 60 -16.14 14.40 6.02
CA LYS A 60 -15.93 14.08 4.61
C LYS A 60 -15.66 12.60 4.40
N SER A 61 -16.07 12.10 3.23
CA SER A 61 -15.68 10.79 2.75
C SER A 61 -14.16 10.73 2.57
N PRO A 62 -13.52 9.58 2.84
CA PRO A 62 -12.08 9.42 2.64
C PRO A 62 -11.73 9.36 1.14
N LEU A 63 -10.58 9.93 0.75
CA LEU A 63 -10.01 9.65 -0.58
C LEU A 63 -9.61 8.18 -0.61
N THR A 64 -10.08 7.46 -1.62
CA THR A 64 -9.92 6.01 -1.68
C THR A 64 -9.39 5.61 -3.04
N GLU A 65 -8.33 4.80 -3.04
CA GLU A 65 -7.88 4.13 -4.26
C GLU A 65 -7.65 2.66 -3.98
N THR A 66 -8.10 1.83 -4.91
CA THR A 66 -7.99 0.38 -4.83
C THR A 66 -7.22 -0.11 -6.04
N PHE A 67 -6.26 -1.00 -5.81
CA PHE A 67 -5.61 -1.74 -6.88
C PHE A 67 -5.66 -3.24 -6.60
N LEU A 68 -5.71 -4.00 -7.70
CA LEU A 68 -5.48 -5.42 -7.69
C LEU A 68 -4.02 -5.65 -8.10
N PRO A 69 -3.22 -6.36 -7.28
CA PRO A 69 -1.85 -6.73 -7.64
C PRO A 69 -1.80 -7.48 -8.97
N ASP A 70 -0.90 -7.07 -9.86
CA ASP A 70 -0.61 -7.81 -11.09
C ASP A 70 0.18 -9.09 -10.76
N PRO A 71 -0.38 -10.30 -10.97
CA PRO A 71 0.29 -11.54 -10.65
C PRO A 71 1.53 -11.82 -11.51
N TYR A 72 1.85 -11.02 -12.53
CA TYR A 72 3.09 -11.12 -13.30
C TYR A 72 4.15 -10.11 -12.88
N SER A 73 3.80 -9.12 -12.05
CA SER A 73 4.76 -8.14 -11.55
C SER A 73 5.67 -8.75 -10.48
N VAL A 74 6.98 -8.51 -10.63
CA VAL A 74 8.01 -8.95 -9.68
C VAL A 74 7.79 -8.43 -8.25
N SER A 75 7.06 -7.32 -8.11
CA SER A 75 6.70 -6.76 -6.81
C SER A 75 5.82 -7.68 -5.97
N PHE A 76 5.05 -8.56 -6.61
CA PHE A 76 4.05 -9.42 -5.97
C PHE A 76 4.41 -10.91 -5.98
N GLN A 77 5.54 -11.29 -6.56
CA GLN A 77 6.06 -12.66 -6.53
C GLN A 77 6.66 -13.02 -5.16
N GLN A 78 6.84 -14.32 -4.95
CA GLN A 78 7.62 -14.82 -3.81
C GLN A 78 9.00 -14.13 -3.81
N PRO A 79 9.39 -13.46 -2.71
CA PRO A 79 10.64 -12.73 -2.65
C PRO A 79 11.80 -13.70 -2.80
N GLN A 80 12.75 -13.39 -3.69
CA GLN A 80 14.04 -14.07 -3.76
C GLN A 80 15.15 -13.31 -3.02
N GLU A 81 14.89 -12.04 -2.68
CA GLU A 81 15.81 -11.15 -1.97
C GLU A 81 15.15 -10.56 -0.73
N ARG A 82 15.85 -9.65 -0.02
CA ARG A 82 15.37 -9.05 1.24
C ARG A 82 14.07 -8.25 1.08
N LEU A 83 13.84 -7.64 -0.07
CA LEU A 83 12.72 -6.74 -0.35
C LEU A 83 12.26 -6.93 -1.80
N ASN A 84 10.94 -7.00 -2.02
CA ASN A 84 10.37 -6.87 -3.35
C ASN A 84 10.40 -5.40 -3.80
N VAL A 85 10.36 -5.16 -5.11
CA VAL A 85 10.14 -3.81 -5.65
C VAL A 85 8.81 -3.27 -5.12
N ALA A 86 8.81 -2.01 -4.72
CA ALA A 86 7.60 -1.35 -4.29
C ALA A 86 6.55 -1.24 -5.40
N SER A 87 5.30 -1.53 -5.04
CA SER A 87 4.13 -1.21 -5.86
C SER A 87 3.07 -0.48 -5.06
N GLY A 88 2.29 0.35 -5.75
CA GLY A 88 1.44 1.35 -5.14
C GLY A 88 0.59 2.13 -6.13
N SER A 89 -0.07 3.17 -5.62
CA SER A 89 -0.70 4.18 -6.48
C SER A 89 0.15 5.45 -6.49
N PRO A 90 0.65 5.90 -7.66
CA PRO A 90 1.26 7.22 -7.79
C PRO A 90 0.23 8.37 -7.71
N LEU A 91 -1.05 8.07 -7.92
CA LEU A 91 -2.14 9.02 -8.16
C LEU A 91 -3.05 9.24 -6.95
N PHE A 92 -2.73 8.63 -5.82
CA PHE A 92 -3.66 8.40 -4.70
C PHE A 92 -4.38 9.63 -4.14
N ALA A 93 -3.68 10.74 -3.96
CA ALA A 93 -4.28 11.97 -3.44
C ALA A 93 -3.56 13.17 -4.04
N SER A 94 -4.27 14.11 -4.68
CA SER A 94 -3.63 15.28 -5.28
C SER A 94 -3.11 16.28 -4.22
N HIS A 95 -2.11 17.11 -4.56
CA HIS A 95 -1.63 18.18 -3.66
C HIS A 95 -2.72 19.20 -3.34
N ILE A 96 -3.74 19.30 -4.19
CA ILE A 96 -4.89 20.19 -4.02
C ILE A 96 -5.87 19.64 -2.98
N GLU A 97 -6.02 18.32 -2.89
CA GLU A 97 -6.95 17.67 -1.95
C GLU A 97 -6.36 17.50 -0.56
N ILE A 98 -5.06 17.20 -0.45
CA ILE A 98 -4.37 16.91 0.82
C ILE A 98 -4.61 17.94 1.93
N PRO A 99 -4.54 19.26 1.68
CA PRO A 99 -4.77 20.26 2.72
C PRO A 99 -6.11 20.11 3.44
N SER A 100 -7.12 19.55 2.76
CA SER A 100 -8.45 19.37 3.32
C SER A 100 -8.60 18.15 4.24
N TYR A 101 -7.56 17.31 4.32
CA TYR A 101 -7.44 16.12 5.20
C TYR A 101 -6.34 16.26 6.26
N LEU A 102 -5.56 17.36 6.21
CA LEU A 102 -4.49 17.63 7.16
C LEU A 102 -5.05 18.16 8.49
N LYS A 103 -4.60 17.58 9.60
CA LYS A 103 -4.90 18.09 10.94
C LYS A 103 -3.63 18.10 11.77
N ASP A 104 -3.25 19.26 12.30
CA ASP A 104 -2.05 19.42 13.14
C ASP A 104 -0.81 18.81 12.46
N ASP A 105 -0.59 19.16 11.18
CA ASP A 105 0.46 18.61 10.30
C ASP A 105 0.48 17.07 10.18
N THR A 106 -0.66 16.42 10.46
CA THR A 106 -0.80 14.97 10.47
C THR A 106 -1.87 14.51 9.47
N LEU A 107 -1.55 13.46 8.70
CA LEU A 107 -2.47 12.75 7.82
C LEU A 107 -2.75 11.34 8.37
N TYR A 108 -3.96 10.85 8.20
CA TYR A 108 -4.38 9.52 8.68
C TYR A 108 -4.64 8.61 7.48
N LEU A 109 -3.74 7.64 7.26
CA LEU A 109 -3.87 6.67 6.17
C LEU A 109 -4.32 5.32 6.72
N LYS A 110 -5.38 4.76 6.13
CA LYS A 110 -5.84 3.39 6.36
C LYS A 110 -5.56 2.54 5.13
N VAL A 111 -5.03 1.34 5.35
CA VAL A 111 -4.81 0.34 4.31
C VAL A 111 -5.68 -0.86 4.61
N VAL A 112 -6.61 -1.17 3.71
CA VAL A 112 -7.44 -2.37 3.77
C VAL A 112 -6.90 -3.37 2.77
N VAL A 113 -6.72 -4.62 3.20
CA VAL A 113 -6.34 -5.72 2.31
C VAL A 113 -7.42 -6.78 2.44
N VAL A 114 -8.08 -7.08 1.33
CA VAL A 114 -9.17 -8.05 1.26
C VAL A 114 -8.66 -9.30 0.59
N ASP A 115 -8.80 -10.43 1.28
CA ASP A 115 -8.45 -11.71 0.72
C ASP A 115 -9.39 -12.09 -0.42
N LEU A 116 -8.83 -12.37 -1.60
CA LEU A 116 -9.56 -12.87 -2.76
C LEU A 116 -9.32 -14.38 -2.97
N ALA A 117 -8.36 -14.99 -2.28
CA ALA A 117 -7.97 -16.38 -2.45
C ALA A 117 -9.00 -17.38 -1.90
N GLY A 118 -10.07 -16.91 -1.25
CA GLY A 118 -11.22 -17.72 -0.81
C GLY A 118 -12.47 -17.58 -1.67
N MET A 119 -12.41 -16.84 -2.79
CA MET A 119 -13.51 -16.72 -3.77
C MET A 119 -13.12 -17.41 -5.09
N GLU A 120 -12.81 -18.70 -5.01
CA GLU A 120 -12.94 -19.57 -6.19
C GLU A 120 -14.40 -20.04 -6.24
N ILE A 121 -15.07 -19.76 -7.35
CA ILE A 121 -16.38 -20.33 -7.73
C ILE A 121 -16.17 -21.63 -8.48
#